data_AF-A0A3Q9WG19-F1
#
_entry.id   AF-A0A3Q9WG19-F1
#
_cell.length_a   1.000
_cell.length_b   1.000
_cell.length_c   1.000
_cell.angle_alpha   90.00
_cell.angle_beta   90.00
_cell.angle_gamma   90.00
#
_symmetry.space_group_name_H-M   'P 1'
#
loop_
_entity.id
_entity.type
_entity.pdbx_description
1 polymer ?
#
loop_
_entity_poly.entity_id
_entity_poly.type
_entity_poly.pdbx_seq_one_letter_code
_entity_poly.pdbx_strand_id
1 'polypeptide(L)'
;MSPGADLSAYRLVVVPNLYLVRDEHAAVISDFVKDGGSAFVTFFSGIVDENERVRPGGYPGAFRDLLGVRSEEFFPLDPGHPLTLDNGSPASLWSEALRLTTAEPVLSYATGHHLGAPAVTRNRFGRGEAWYAGTVLDGSVLKDLLMRAAVTAGVRLTEAQSGLEAVTRRGDGHDYLFLINHSAEDRKHRVRGLELLTSEAVADVVVVPAGAVRVVRTTPARPDTDGSSQSRKDAGNDSH
;
A
#
# COMPACT_ATOMS: atom_id res chain seq x y z
N MET A 1 3.93 -3.91 -13.45
CA MET A 1 5.35 -4.21 -13.16
C MET A 1 5.50 -5.72 -13.18
N SER A 2 6.57 -6.27 -13.77
CA SER A 2 6.82 -7.72 -13.71
C SER A 2 7.28 -8.13 -12.31
N PRO A 3 7.00 -9.35 -11.85
CA PRO A 3 7.42 -9.83 -10.53
C PRO A 3 8.93 -9.75 -10.22
N GLY A 4 9.80 -9.76 -11.24
CA GLY A 4 11.26 -9.64 -11.08
C GLY A 4 11.83 -8.23 -11.24
N ALA A 5 11.00 -7.19 -11.30
CA ALA A 5 11.47 -5.83 -11.42
C ALA A 5 12.19 -5.34 -10.15
N ASP A 6 13.07 -4.34 -10.28
CA ASP A 6 13.69 -3.69 -9.13
C ASP A 6 12.63 -3.04 -8.23
N LEU A 7 12.64 -3.41 -6.95
CA LEU A 7 11.70 -2.94 -5.94
C LEU A 7 12.30 -1.83 -5.04
N SER A 8 13.56 -1.43 -5.25
CA SER A 8 14.29 -0.50 -4.38
C SER A 8 13.63 0.88 -4.23
N ALA A 9 12.85 1.30 -5.24
CA ALA A 9 12.11 2.57 -5.22
C ALA A 9 10.81 2.52 -4.40
N TYR A 10 10.39 1.34 -3.93
CA TYR A 10 9.11 1.12 -3.26
C TYR A 10 9.30 0.90 -1.76
N ARG A 11 8.24 1.21 -1.00
CA ARG A 11 8.14 0.88 0.43
C ARG A 11 7.17 -0.28 0.68
N LEU A 12 6.11 -0.35 -0.12
CA LEU A 12 5.10 -1.40 -0.09
C LEU A 12 4.91 -1.96 -1.51
N VAL A 13 4.85 -3.29 -1.62
CA VAL A 13 4.47 -4.00 -2.85
C VAL A 13 3.23 -4.84 -2.58
N VAL A 14 2.24 -4.74 -3.46
CA VAL A 14 1.01 -5.53 -3.39
C VAL A 14 1.06 -6.61 -4.47
N VAL A 15 0.84 -7.86 -4.07
CA VAL A 15 0.94 -9.06 -4.90
C VAL A 15 -0.43 -9.75 -4.93
N PRO A 16 -1.34 -9.28 -5.78
CA PRO A 16 -2.68 -9.87 -5.88
C PRO A 16 -2.63 -11.12 -6.75
N ASN A 17 -3.03 -12.27 -6.17
CA ASN A 17 -3.28 -13.53 -6.85
C ASN A 17 -2.17 -13.93 -7.84
N LEU A 18 -0.90 -13.83 -7.42
CA LEU A 18 0.25 -14.18 -8.26
C LEU A 18 0.44 -15.70 -8.26
N TYR A 19 -0.50 -16.42 -8.88
CA TYR A 19 -0.58 -17.89 -8.88
C TYR A 19 0.71 -18.57 -9.35
N LEU A 20 1.25 -18.10 -10.49
CA LEU A 20 2.47 -18.59 -11.11
C LEU A 20 3.58 -17.57 -10.89
N VAL A 21 4.71 -18.04 -10.35
CA VAL A 21 5.91 -17.21 -10.15
C VAL A 21 7.16 -18.05 -10.32
N ARG A 22 8.22 -17.49 -10.91
CA ARG A 22 9.56 -18.09 -10.99
C ARG A 22 10.27 -17.94 -9.65
N ASP A 23 11.20 -18.83 -9.33
CA ASP A 23 11.97 -18.76 -8.08
C ASP A 23 12.73 -17.44 -7.96
N GLU A 24 13.37 -16.99 -9.04
CA GLU A 24 14.10 -15.73 -9.10
C GLU A 24 13.20 -14.51 -8.82
N HIS A 25 11.93 -14.55 -9.28
CA HIS A 25 10.98 -13.47 -9.04
C HIS A 25 10.39 -13.49 -7.63
N ALA A 26 10.17 -14.69 -7.08
CA ALA A 26 9.74 -14.83 -5.68
C ALA A 26 10.84 -14.34 -4.73
N ALA A 27 12.11 -14.65 -5.04
CA ALA A 27 13.26 -14.18 -4.30
C ALA A 27 13.36 -12.65 -4.26
N VAL A 28 13.10 -11.95 -5.37
CA VAL A 28 13.06 -10.48 -5.41
C VAL A 28 12.07 -9.91 -4.37
N ILE A 29 10.88 -10.52 -4.23
CA ILE A 29 9.88 -10.09 -3.23
C ILE A 29 10.35 -10.42 -1.81
N SER A 30 10.90 -11.62 -1.59
CA SER A 30 11.41 -12.03 -0.28
C SER A 30 12.59 -11.18 0.19
N ASP A 31 13.54 -10.87 -0.70
CA ASP A 31 14.71 -10.04 -0.41
C ASP A 31 14.30 -8.59 -0.16
N PHE A 32 13.38 -8.05 -0.96
CA PHE A 32 12.79 -6.73 -0.72
C PHE A 32 12.21 -6.59 0.69
N VAL A 33 11.44 -7.58 1.15
CA VAL A 33 10.90 -7.57 2.52
C VAL A 33 12.02 -7.74 3.55
N LYS A 34 12.95 -8.67 3.32
CA LYS A 34 14.08 -8.91 4.22
C LYS A 34 14.92 -7.65 4.46
N ASP A 35 15.06 -6.80 3.45
CA ASP A 35 15.82 -5.55 3.51
C ASP A 35 15.06 -4.36 4.11
N GLY A 36 13.77 -4.53 4.44
CA GLY A 36 12.96 -3.53 5.13
C GLY A 36 11.72 -3.06 4.38
N GLY A 37 11.45 -3.61 3.20
CA GLY A 37 10.20 -3.40 2.48
C GLY A 37 9.01 -4.09 3.16
N SER A 38 7.80 -3.72 2.73
CA SER A 38 6.57 -4.41 3.11
C SER A 38 5.93 -5.09 1.90
N ALA A 39 5.45 -6.32 2.05
CA ALA A 39 4.65 -6.99 1.02
C ALA A 39 3.22 -7.24 1.50
N PHE A 40 2.24 -7.10 0.63
CA PHE A 40 0.86 -7.52 0.85
C PHE A 40 0.46 -8.54 -0.21
N VAL A 41 0.40 -9.81 0.18
CA VAL A 41 0.14 -10.94 -0.72
C VAL A 41 -1.28 -11.46 -0.48
N THR A 42 -2.00 -11.81 -1.54
CA THR A 42 -3.35 -12.39 -1.40
C THR A 42 -3.35 -13.89 -1.69
N PHE A 43 -4.47 -14.52 -1.35
CA PHE A 43 -4.75 -15.93 -1.54
C PHE A 43 -4.38 -16.44 -2.94
N PHE A 44 -4.07 -17.74 -2.99
CA PHE A 44 -3.73 -18.46 -4.22
C PHE A 44 -2.52 -17.89 -4.98
N SER A 45 -1.61 -17.21 -4.28
CA SER A 45 -0.31 -16.77 -4.82
C SER A 45 0.78 -17.82 -4.57
N GLY A 46 1.76 -17.92 -5.47
CA GLY A 46 2.95 -18.75 -5.29
C GLY A 46 2.71 -20.26 -5.35
N ILE A 47 1.66 -20.70 -6.06
CA ILE A 47 1.22 -22.10 -6.09
C ILE A 47 2.06 -22.94 -7.06
N VAL A 48 2.33 -22.41 -8.25
CA VAL A 48 3.06 -23.13 -9.31
C VAL A 48 4.33 -22.41 -9.77
N ASP A 49 5.25 -23.17 -10.34
CA ASP A 49 6.40 -22.65 -11.08
C ASP A 49 6.04 -22.26 -12.53
N GLU A 50 7.00 -21.77 -13.30
CA GLU A 50 6.82 -21.37 -14.69
C GLU A 50 6.43 -22.50 -15.67
N ASN A 51 6.45 -23.75 -15.20
CA ASN A 51 6.06 -24.95 -15.94
C ASN A 51 4.70 -25.50 -15.45
N GLU A 52 3.94 -24.70 -14.69
CA GLU A 52 2.70 -25.10 -14.01
C GLU A 52 2.83 -26.26 -13.02
N ARG A 53 4.04 -26.53 -12.52
CA ARG A 53 4.24 -27.56 -11.52
C ARG A 53 3.92 -27.00 -10.14
N VAL A 54 3.04 -27.69 -9.43
CA VAL A 54 2.72 -27.38 -8.03
C VAL A 54 3.98 -27.46 -7.19
N ARG A 55 4.22 -26.40 -6.41
CA ARG A 55 5.38 -26.28 -5.55
C ARG A 55 5.19 -27.16 -4.31
N PRO A 56 6.10 -28.13 -4.05
CA PRO A 56 6.00 -29.00 -2.88
C PRO A 56 6.28 -28.24 -1.58
N GLY A 57 5.91 -28.83 -0.44
CA GLY A 57 6.17 -28.27 0.90
C GLY A 57 5.02 -27.46 1.52
N GLY A 58 3.91 -27.31 0.79
CA GLY A 58 2.69 -26.65 1.26
C GLY A 58 2.51 -25.22 0.73
N TYR A 59 1.26 -24.78 0.68
CA TYR A 59 0.87 -23.48 0.14
C TYR A 59 1.09 -22.36 1.18
N PRO A 60 1.34 -21.10 0.78
CA PRO A 60 1.43 -20.55 -0.57
C PRO A 60 2.81 -20.74 -1.25
N GLY A 61 3.40 -21.93 -1.11
CA GLY A 61 4.50 -22.43 -1.92
C GLY A 61 5.70 -21.50 -1.90
N ALA A 62 5.88 -20.74 -2.97
CA ALA A 62 6.96 -19.77 -3.14
C ALA A 62 7.04 -18.74 -1.99
N PHE A 63 5.91 -18.39 -1.37
CA PHE A 63 5.85 -17.35 -0.35
C PHE A 63 5.62 -17.87 1.07
N ARG A 64 5.58 -19.20 1.30
CA ARG A 64 5.20 -19.76 2.61
C ARG A 64 6.09 -19.26 3.76
N ASP A 65 7.41 -19.22 3.55
CA ASP A 65 8.38 -18.88 4.58
C ASP A 65 8.39 -17.35 4.83
N LEU A 66 8.23 -16.57 3.75
CA LEU A 66 8.05 -15.12 3.81
C LEU A 66 6.79 -14.74 4.60
N LEU A 67 5.68 -15.43 4.33
CA LEU A 67 4.37 -15.11 4.90
C LEU A 67 4.16 -15.74 6.27
N GLY A 68 5.02 -16.67 6.70
CA GLY A 68 4.93 -17.29 8.02
C GLY A 68 3.66 -18.11 8.23
N VAL A 69 3.12 -18.66 7.14
CA VAL A 69 1.88 -19.45 7.13
C VAL A 69 2.03 -20.68 6.25
N ARG A 70 1.20 -21.68 6.52
CA ARG A 70 0.93 -22.81 5.63
C ARG A 70 -0.57 -22.97 5.47
N SER A 71 -1.04 -22.93 4.23
CA SER A 71 -2.40 -23.30 3.88
C SER A 71 -2.46 -24.81 3.62
N GLU A 72 -3.32 -25.50 4.36
CA GLU A 72 -3.50 -26.95 4.27
C GLU A 72 -4.49 -27.33 3.17
N GLU A 73 -5.50 -26.49 2.96
CA GLU A 73 -6.58 -26.71 2.01
C GLU A 73 -7.25 -25.39 1.60
N PHE A 74 -7.74 -25.35 0.36
CA PHE A 74 -8.44 -24.22 -0.23
C PHE A 74 -9.94 -24.52 -0.32
N PHE A 75 -10.76 -23.54 0.02
CA PHE A 75 -12.20 -23.65 0.02
C PHE A 75 -12.81 -22.46 -0.74
N PRO A 76 -13.04 -22.60 -2.05
CA PRO A 76 -13.88 -21.67 -2.79
C PRO A 76 -15.26 -21.56 -2.12
N LEU A 77 -15.76 -20.34 -2.00
CA LEU A 77 -17.04 -20.06 -1.35
C LEU A 77 -18.12 -19.84 -2.40
N ASP A 78 -19.33 -20.33 -2.12
CA ASP A 78 -20.52 -19.94 -2.86
C ASP A 78 -20.73 -18.41 -2.73
N PRO A 79 -20.82 -17.64 -3.83
CA PRO A 79 -21.05 -16.21 -3.78
C PRO A 79 -22.30 -15.79 -2.98
N GLY A 80 -23.31 -16.66 -2.87
CA GLY A 80 -24.52 -16.41 -2.08
C GLY A 80 -24.34 -16.61 -0.57
N HIS A 81 -23.21 -17.19 -0.13
CA HIS A 81 -22.97 -17.61 1.25
C HIS A 81 -21.56 -17.18 1.72
N PRO A 82 -21.30 -15.87 1.86
CA PRO A 82 -20.04 -15.40 2.41
C PRO A 82 -19.88 -15.85 3.87
N LEU A 83 -18.62 -15.99 4.29
CA LEU A 83 -18.27 -16.15 5.70
C LEU A 83 -18.20 -14.79 6.39
N THR A 84 -18.11 -14.81 7.71
CA THR A 84 -17.97 -13.62 8.55
C THR A 84 -16.63 -13.69 9.27
N LEU A 85 -15.93 -12.56 9.34
CA LEU A 85 -14.70 -12.40 10.12
C LEU A 85 -15.01 -11.95 11.55
N ASP A 86 -14.05 -12.08 12.45
CA ASP A 86 -14.15 -11.69 13.87
C ASP A 86 -14.48 -10.19 14.10
N ASN A 87 -14.18 -9.34 13.13
CA ASN A 87 -14.58 -7.93 13.11
C ASN A 87 -16.00 -7.70 12.54
N GLY A 88 -16.75 -8.75 12.20
CA GLY A 88 -18.09 -8.71 11.62
C GLY A 88 -18.15 -8.48 10.11
N SER A 89 -17.02 -8.25 9.43
CA SER A 89 -16.99 -8.02 7.98
C SER A 89 -17.10 -9.32 7.17
N PRO A 90 -17.61 -9.27 5.93
CA PRO A 90 -17.72 -10.47 5.10
C PRO A 90 -16.36 -10.89 4.51
N ALA A 91 -16.19 -12.21 4.41
CA ALA A 91 -15.15 -12.88 3.64
C ALA A 91 -15.83 -13.68 2.52
N SER A 92 -15.42 -13.47 1.27
CA SER A 92 -16.12 -14.01 0.10
C SER A 92 -15.17 -14.68 -0.88
N LEU A 93 -15.75 -15.40 -1.86
CA LEU A 93 -15.09 -16.11 -2.97
C LEU A 93 -14.14 -17.24 -2.59
N TRP A 94 -13.36 -17.08 -1.53
CA TRP A 94 -12.23 -17.94 -1.18
C TRP A 94 -12.05 -17.98 0.33
N SER A 95 -11.68 -19.13 0.85
CA SER A 95 -11.20 -19.27 2.22
C SER A 95 -10.12 -20.35 2.29
N GLU A 96 -9.28 -20.28 3.31
CA GLU A 96 -8.14 -21.18 3.46
C GLU A 96 -8.04 -21.71 4.89
N ALA A 97 -7.69 -22.99 5.02
CA ALA A 97 -7.30 -23.59 6.29
C ALA A 97 -5.84 -23.19 6.60
N LEU A 98 -5.65 -22.00 7.19
CA LEU A 98 -4.34 -21.48 7.52
C LEU A 98 -3.81 -21.98 8.87
N ARG A 99 -2.58 -22.50 8.83
CA ARG A 99 -1.74 -22.75 10.00
C ARG A 99 -0.64 -21.70 10.08
N LEU A 100 -0.50 -21.06 11.22
CA LEU A 100 0.59 -20.11 11.49
C LEU A 100 1.89 -20.87 11.76
N THR A 101 3.01 -20.35 11.26
CA THR A 101 4.36 -20.80 11.63
C THR A 101 5.09 -19.70 12.39
N THR A 102 5.28 -18.54 11.77
CA THR A 102 5.91 -17.35 12.39
C THR A 102 5.01 -16.12 12.34
N ALA A 103 3.94 -16.15 11.55
CA ALA A 103 3.01 -15.04 11.43
C ALA A 103 2.08 -14.95 12.64
N GLU A 104 1.54 -13.76 12.84
CA GLU A 104 0.51 -13.45 13.82
C GLU A 104 -0.84 -13.24 13.10
N PRO A 105 -1.96 -13.66 13.70
CA PRO A 105 -3.28 -13.41 13.14
C PRO A 105 -3.66 -11.94 13.29
N VAL A 106 -4.29 -11.38 12.26
CA VAL A 106 -4.84 -10.02 12.25
C VAL A 106 -6.37 -10.04 12.24
N LEU A 107 -6.95 -10.92 11.43
CA LEU A 107 -8.39 -11.22 11.40
C LEU A 107 -8.56 -12.73 11.28
N SER A 108 -9.59 -13.27 11.92
CA SER A 108 -9.93 -14.69 11.92
C SER A 108 -11.35 -14.93 11.43
N TYR A 109 -11.63 -16.11 10.90
CA TYR A 109 -13.00 -16.48 10.53
C TYR A 109 -13.85 -16.67 11.80
N ALA A 110 -15.02 -16.03 11.83
CA ALA A 110 -16.02 -16.14 12.89
C ALA A 110 -17.16 -17.11 12.53
N THR A 111 -17.21 -17.61 11.31
CA THR A 111 -18.20 -18.59 10.83
C THR A 111 -17.58 -19.58 9.85
N GLY A 112 -18.31 -20.68 9.58
CA GLY A 112 -17.92 -21.70 8.61
C GLY A 112 -16.93 -22.74 9.14
N HIS A 113 -16.42 -23.56 8.23
CA HIS A 113 -15.53 -24.70 8.53
C HIS A 113 -14.18 -24.28 9.14
N HIS A 114 -13.81 -23.01 9.01
CA HIS A 114 -12.55 -22.44 9.48
C HIS A 114 -12.70 -21.58 10.73
N LEU A 115 -13.79 -21.73 11.50
CA LEU A 115 -14.03 -20.97 12.71
C LEU A 115 -12.78 -20.90 13.62
N GLY A 116 -12.34 -19.68 13.90
CA GLY A 116 -11.16 -19.38 14.72
C GLY A 116 -9.82 -19.45 13.98
N ALA A 117 -9.77 -19.95 12.75
CA ALA A 117 -8.55 -19.94 11.94
C ALA A 117 -8.29 -18.54 11.35
N PRO A 118 -7.03 -18.15 11.12
CA PRO A 118 -6.69 -16.86 10.58
C PRO A 118 -7.15 -16.70 9.12
N ALA A 119 -7.71 -15.54 8.80
CA ALA A 119 -8.07 -15.11 7.45
C ALA A 119 -7.10 -14.05 6.91
N VAL A 120 -6.57 -13.21 7.81
CA VAL A 120 -5.53 -12.23 7.51
C VAL A 120 -4.41 -12.38 8.53
N THR A 121 -3.17 -12.37 8.07
CA THR A 121 -1.98 -12.52 8.94
C THR A 121 -0.92 -11.48 8.61
N ARG A 122 -0.01 -11.27 9.57
CA ARG A 122 1.19 -10.44 9.40
C ARG A 122 2.39 -11.19 9.94
N ASN A 123 3.49 -11.20 9.20
CA ASN A 123 4.74 -11.81 9.56
C ASN A 123 5.86 -10.78 9.53
N ARG A 124 6.76 -10.79 10.53
CA ARG A 124 8.03 -10.07 10.44
C ARG A 124 9.04 -10.95 9.70
N PHE A 125 9.72 -10.40 8.71
CA PHE A 125 10.69 -11.16 7.92
C PHE A 125 11.90 -10.28 7.62
N GLY A 126 13.06 -10.66 8.17
CA GLY A 126 14.24 -9.80 8.17
C GLY A 126 13.96 -8.46 8.87
N ARG A 127 14.14 -7.34 8.15
CA ARG A 127 13.92 -5.97 8.63
C ARG A 127 12.54 -5.42 8.28
N GLY A 128 11.75 -6.14 7.48
CA GLY A 128 10.45 -5.71 7.00
C GLY A 128 9.31 -6.60 7.48
N GLU A 129 8.19 -6.53 6.76
CA GLU A 129 6.98 -7.28 7.08
C GLU A 129 6.22 -7.78 5.86
N ALA A 130 5.53 -8.90 6.02
CA ALA A 130 4.71 -9.52 5.00
C ALA A 130 3.28 -9.69 5.53
N TRP A 131 2.30 -9.25 4.77
CA TRP A 131 0.88 -9.43 5.06
C TRP A 131 0.32 -10.50 4.11
N TYR A 132 -0.57 -11.34 4.62
CA TYR A 132 -1.29 -12.32 3.82
C TYR A 132 -2.80 -12.20 4.03
N ALA A 133 -3.56 -12.09 2.95
CA ALA A 133 -5.02 -12.17 2.96
C ALA A 133 -5.47 -13.47 2.28
N GLY A 134 -5.89 -14.46 3.08
CA GLY A 134 -6.36 -15.78 2.64
C GLY A 134 -7.80 -15.81 2.11
N THR A 135 -8.38 -14.66 1.78
CA THR A 135 -9.77 -14.51 1.31
C THR A 135 -9.97 -13.20 0.54
N VAL A 136 -11.12 -13.03 -0.11
CA VAL A 136 -11.56 -11.71 -0.59
C VAL A 136 -12.24 -10.97 0.55
N LEU A 137 -11.68 -9.83 0.91
CA LEU A 137 -12.15 -8.95 1.97
C LEU A 137 -13.14 -7.90 1.43
N ASP A 138 -14.02 -7.41 2.29
CA ASP A 138 -14.76 -6.16 2.02
C ASP A 138 -13.77 -5.03 1.66
N GLY A 139 -14.17 -4.17 0.71
CA GLY A 139 -13.35 -3.07 0.21
C GLY A 139 -12.94 -2.08 1.30
N SER A 140 -13.79 -1.84 2.30
CA SER A 140 -13.45 -1.00 3.45
C SER A 140 -12.31 -1.62 4.28
N VAL A 141 -12.42 -2.92 4.58
CA VAL A 141 -11.44 -3.67 5.35
C VAL A 141 -10.12 -3.83 4.59
N LEU A 142 -10.18 -4.12 3.30
CA LEU A 142 -9.00 -4.19 2.43
C LEU A 142 -8.27 -2.85 2.40
N LYS A 143 -9.00 -1.74 2.24
CA LYS A 143 -8.44 -0.39 2.29
C LYS A 143 -7.74 -0.15 3.63
N ASP A 144 -8.39 -0.42 4.75
CA ASP A 144 -7.81 -0.20 6.08
C ASP A 144 -6.56 -1.04 6.33
N LEU A 145 -6.52 -2.29 5.86
CA LEU A 145 -5.35 -3.15 5.95
C LEU A 145 -4.19 -2.67 5.05
N LEU A 146 -4.48 -2.29 3.80
CA LEU A 146 -3.47 -1.73 2.90
C LEU A 146 -2.90 -0.42 3.44
N MET A 147 -3.74 0.43 4.02
CA MET A 147 -3.31 1.69 4.64
C MET A 147 -2.44 1.43 5.87
N ARG A 148 -2.79 0.44 6.71
CA ARG A 148 -1.94 0.01 7.83
C ARG A 148 -0.58 -0.50 7.37
N ALA A 149 -0.54 -1.35 6.35
CA ALA A 149 0.70 -1.84 5.75
C ALA A 149 1.53 -0.69 5.17
N ALA A 150 0.89 0.25 4.45
CA ALA A 150 1.55 1.40 3.85
C ALA A 150 2.15 2.34 4.91
N VAL A 151 1.41 2.67 5.97
CA VAL A 151 1.90 3.51 7.08
C VAL A 151 3.08 2.84 7.78
N THR A 152 2.99 1.53 8.05
CA THR A 152 4.06 0.78 8.72
C THR A 152 5.32 0.71 7.86
N ALA A 153 5.16 0.58 6.55
CA ALA A 153 6.25 0.68 5.57
C ALA A 153 6.81 2.12 5.41
N GLY A 154 6.21 3.12 6.07
CA GLY A 154 6.60 4.52 5.99
C GLY A 154 6.15 5.22 4.71
N VAL A 155 5.18 4.69 3.97
CA VAL A 155 4.56 5.42 2.85
C VAL A 155 3.88 6.67 3.40
N ARG A 156 4.20 7.84 2.83
CA ARG A 156 3.49 9.08 3.17
C ARG A 156 2.14 9.07 2.47
N LEU A 157 1.09 9.04 3.28
CA LEU A 157 -0.27 9.13 2.78
C LEU A 157 -0.62 10.60 2.55
N THR A 158 -1.10 10.90 1.34
CA THR A 158 -1.72 12.20 1.04
C THR A 158 -3.22 12.08 1.30
N GLU A 159 -3.82 13.16 1.79
CA GLU A 159 -5.26 13.22 2.00
C GLU A 159 -5.99 13.01 0.66
N ALA A 160 -6.83 11.98 0.60
CA ALA A 160 -7.61 11.65 -0.58
C ALA A 160 -9.04 12.17 -0.41
N GLN A 161 -9.55 12.87 -1.41
CA GLN A 161 -10.93 13.32 -1.46
C GLN A 161 -11.75 12.38 -2.34
N SER A 162 -12.92 11.97 -1.86
CA SER A 162 -13.81 11.10 -2.65
C SER A 162 -14.18 11.74 -3.99
N GLY A 163 -13.97 11.00 -5.07
CA GLY A 163 -14.23 11.45 -6.44
C GLY A 163 -13.20 12.40 -7.03
N LEU A 164 -12.13 12.78 -6.30
CA LEU A 164 -11.02 13.56 -6.84
C LEU A 164 -9.75 12.72 -6.88
N GLU A 165 -9.35 12.31 -8.07
CA GLU A 165 -8.08 11.62 -8.29
C GLU A 165 -6.94 12.65 -8.40
N ALA A 166 -5.84 12.39 -7.70
CA ALA A 166 -4.66 13.24 -7.68
C ALA A 166 -3.41 12.43 -8.03
N VAL A 167 -2.78 12.74 -9.16
CA VAL A 167 -1.58 12.02 -9.66
C VAL A 167 -0.45 13.01 -9.88
N THR A 168 0.71 12.74 -9.30
CA THR A 168 1.93 13.54 -9.54
C THR A 168 2.83 12.85 -10.55
N ARG A 169 3.17 13.55 -11.63
CA ARG A 169 4.24 13.17 -12.56
C ARG A 169 5.44 14.09 -12.37
N ARG A 170 6.65 13.53 -12.37
CA ARG A 170 7.89 14.30 -12.26
C ARG A 170 8.68 14.19 -13.55
N GLY A 171 9.17 15.32 -14.06
CA GLY A 171 9.92 15.39 -15.32
C GLY A 171 10.40 16.82 -15.58
N ASP A 172 11.47 16.98 -16.34
CA ASP A 172 12.00 18.30 -16.76
C ASP A 172 12.26 19.29 -15.60
N GLY A 173 12.64 18.78 -14.43
CA GLY A 173 12.89 19.60 -13.23
C GLY A 173 11.61 20.11 -12.53
N HIS A 174 10.44 19.58 -12.88
CA HIS A 174 9.15 20.01 -12.36
C HIS A 174 8.29 18.82 -11.89
N ASP A 175 7.41 19.13 -10.93
CA ASP A 175 6.34 18.25 -10.49
C ASP A 175 5.02 18.75 -11.09
N TYR A 176 4.26 17.85 -11.70
CA TYR A 176 2.98 18.12 -12.35
C TYR A 176 1.88 17.33 -11.63
N LEU A 177 0.99 18.04 -10.94
CA LEU A 177 -0.16 17.48 -10.25
C LEU A 177 -1.38 17.49 -11.19
N PHE A 178 -1.80 16.31 -11.61
CA PHE A 178 -3.04 16.07 -12.35
C PHE A 178 -4.17 15.86 -11.34
N LEU A 179 -5.21 16.66 -11.45
CA LEU A 179 -6.42 16.57 -10.64
C LEU A 179 -7.59 16.24 -11.56
N ILE A 180 -8.19 15.07 -11.38
CA ILE A 180 -9.29 14.57 -12.21
C ILE A 180 -10.51 14.43 -11.32
N ASN A 181 -11.54 15.24 -11.56
CA ASN A 181 -12.77 15.22 -10.79
C ASN A 181 -13.79 14.29 -11.46
N HIS A 182 -13.96 13.11 -10.88
CA HIS A 182 -14.93 12.09 -11.30
C HIS A 182 -16.33 12.31 -10.70
N SER A 183 -16.51 13.36 -9.89
CA SER A 183 -17.79 13.64 -9.23
C SER A 183 -18.65 14.66 -10.00
N ALA A 184 -19.93 14.72 -9.64
CA ALA A 184 -20.90 15.69 -10.16
C ALA A 184 -20.85 17.05 -9.44
N GLU A 185 -19.92 17.22 -8.49
CA GLU A 185 -19.74 18.45 -7.70
C GLU A 185 -18.36 19.03 -7.93
N ASP A 186 -18.23 20.34 -7.75
CA ASP A 186 -16.92 20.99 -7.72
C ASP A 186 -16.09 20.49 -6.54
N ARG A 187 -14.81 20.21 -6.79
CA ARG A 187 -13.84 19.81 -5.77
C ARG A 187 -12.76 20.87 -5.61
N LYS A 188 -12.18 20.95 -4.41
CA LYS A 188 -11.13 21.93 -4.08
C LYS A 188 -9.88 21.19 -3.64
N HIS A 189 -8.73 21.53 -4.19
CA HIS A 189 -7.46 20.93 -3.80
C HIS A 189 -6.46 22.00 -3.41
N ARG A 190 -5.76 21.80 -2.27
CA ARG A 190 -4.71 22.71 -1.82
C ARG A 190 -3.43 22.44 -2.60
N VAL A 191 -2.98 23.43 -3.36
CA VAL A 191 -1.76 23.36 -4.17
C VAL A 191 -1.29 24.76 -4.51
N ARG A 192 0.04 24.93 -4.65
CA ARG A 192 0.65 26.15 -5.17
C ARG A 192 1.33 25.86 -6.50
N GLY A 193 1.21 26.79 -7.45
CA GLY A 193 1.86 26.64 -8.74
C GLY A 193 1.17 27.38 -9.87
N LEU A 194 1.36 26.89 -11.09
CA LEU A 194 0.72 27.38 -12.30
C LEU A 194 -0.26 26.32 -12.82
N GLU A 195 -1.54 26.68 -12.92
CA GLU A 195 -2.53 25.87 -13.61
C GLU A 195 -2.33 26.02 -15.13
N LEU A 196 -2.10 24.91 -15.81
CA LEU A 196 -1.60 24.91 -17.19
C LEU A 196 -2.69 25.03 -18.26
N LEU A 197 -3.95 24.77 -17.94
CA LEU A 197 -5.08 24.84 -18.88
C LEU A 197 -5.66 26.26 -18.98
N THR A 198 -5.66 27.00 -17.88
CA THR A 198 -6.12 28.39 -17.78
C THR A 198 -4.96 29.37 -17.73
N SER A 199 -3.72 28.90 -17.55
CA SER A 199 -2.52 29.74 -17.34
C SER A 199 -2.63 30.64 -16.10
N GLU A 200 -3.39 30.23 -15.09
CA GLU A 200 -3.61 30.98 -13.86
C GLU A 200 -2.67 30.54 -12.74
N ALA A 201 -2.15 31.50 -11.99
CA ALA A 201 -1.38 31.21 -10.78
C ALA A 201 -2.32 30.75 -9.66
N VAL A 202 -1.97 29.63 -9.01
CA VAL A 202 -2.68 29.09 -7.85
C VAL A 202 -1.86 29.39 -6.60
N ALA A 203 -2.38 30.24 -5.71
CA ALA A 203 -1.70 30.65 -4.49
C ALA A 203 -1.94 29.71 -3.29
N ASP A 204 -3.05 28.98 -3.28
CA ASP A 204 -3.42 28.07 -2.18
C ASP A 204 -4.37 26.96 -2.62
N VAL A 205 -5.47 27.30 -3.31
CA VAL A 205 -6.52 26.34 -3.68
C VAL A 205 -6.84 26.45 -5.16
N VAL A 206 -6.92 25.30 -5.83
CA VAL A 206 -7.50 25.17 -7.16
C VAL A 206 -8.89 24.53 -7.05
N VAL A 207 -9.87 25.10 -7.76
CA VAL A 207 -11.18 24.49 -7.95
C VAL A 207 -11.11 23.61 -9.19
N VAL A 208 -11.54 22.36 -9.06
CA VAL A 208 -11.68 21.40 -10.14
C VAL A 208 -13.18 21.22 -10.36
N PRO A 209 -13.76 21.84 -11.39
CA PRO A 209 -15.20 21.73 -11.63
C PRO A 209 -15.67 20.28 -11.79
N ALA A 210 -16.96 20.04 -11.57
CA ALA A 210 -17.58 18.74 -11.80
C ALA A 210 -17.20 18.17 -13.19
N GLY A 211 -16.74 16.90 -13.23
CA GLY A 211 -16.31 16.23 -14.45
C GLY A 211 -15.05 16.79 -15.14
N ALA A 212 -14.39 17.79 -14.56
CA ALA A 212 -13.27 18.49 -15.19
C ALA A 212 -11.90 17.99 -14.70
N VAL A 213 -10.86 18.43 -15.41
CA VAL A 213 -9.45 18.20 -15.08
C VAL A 213 -8.75 19.53 -14.85
N ARG A 214 -7.77 19.54 -13.94
CA ARG A 214 -6.78 20.60 -13.77
C ARG A 214 -5.38 20.00 -13.74
N VAL A 215 -4.41 20.72 -14.31
CA VAL A 215 -3.00 20.31 -14.27
C VAL A 215 -2.20 21.45 -13.68
N VAL A 216 -1.62 21.24 -12.51
CA VAL A 216 -0.84 22.25 -11.80
C VAL A 216 0.63 21.86 -11.86
N ARG A 217 1.47 22.69 -12.52
CA ARG A 217 2.91 22.62 -12.31
C ARG A 217 3.22 23.19 -10.94
N THR A 218 3.58 22.34 -10.00
CA THR A 218 3.68 22.71 -8.59
C THR A 218 4.95 23.50 -8.32
N THR A 219 4.87 24.44 -7.39
CA THR A 219 6.05 25.07 -6.80
C THR A 219 6.33 24.42 -5.44
N PRO A 220 7.58 24.07 -5.13
CA PRO A 220 7.93 23.54 -3.81
C PRO A 220 7.45 24.50 -2.72
N ALA A 221 6.87 23.96 -1.65
CA ALA A 221 6.68 24.74 -0.44
C ALA A 221 8.07 25.25 -0.02
N ARG A 222 8.24 26.58 0.07
CA ARG A 222 9.47 27.17 0.56
C ARG A 222 9.71 26.57 1.95
N PRO A 223 10.89 25.98 2.23
CA PRO A 223 11.17 25.50 3.58
C PRO A 223 11.00 26.66 4.55
N ASP A 224 10.33 26.42 5.68
CA ASP A 224 10.23 27.38 6.78
C ASP A 224 11.65 27.71 7.22
N THR A 225 12.16 28.84 6.73
CA THR A 225 13.36 29.46 7.29
C THR A 225 12.93 30.09 8.60
N ASP A 226 12.90 29.29 9.66
CA ASP A 226 12.85 29.81 11.02
C ASP A 226 14.13 30.62 11.24
N GLY A 227 13.95 31.93 11.24
CA GLY A 227 15.02 32.89 11.46
C GLY A 227 15.39 32.95 12.93
N SER A 228 16.70 32.87 13.22
CA SER A 228 17.39 33.85 14.06
C SER A 228 18.86 33.47 14.25
N SER A 229 19.70 33.82 13.28
CA SER A 229 21.09 34.19 13.57
C SER A 229 21.07 35.61 14.14
N GLN A 230 20.91 35.76 15.46
CA GLN A 230 21.25 37.02 16.12
C GLN A 230 22.75 37.05 16.41
N SER A 231 23.39 37.95 15.68
CA SER A 231 24.74 38.45 15.83
C SER A 231 25.01 38.86 17.28
N ARG A 232 26.03 38.26 17.91
CA ARG A 232 26.69 38.87 19.08
C ARG A 232 27.41 40.12 18.58
N LYS A 233 26.89 41.30 18.93
CA LYS A 233 27.64 42.56 18.89
C LYS A 233 28.37 42.75 20.20
N ASP A 234 29.60 43.21 20.07
CA ASP A 234 30.55 43.57 21.12
C ASP A 234 29.95 44.55 22.14
N ALA A 235 30.21 44.26 23.41
CA ALA A 235 30.20 45.24 24.48
C ALA A 235 31.32 44.87 25.46
N GLY A 236 32.47 45.52 25.29
CA GLY A 236 33.61 45.44 26.19
C GLY A 236 34.56 46.58 25.90
N ASN A 237 34.22 47.78 26.40
CA ASN A 237 35.14 48.91 26.48
C ASN A 237 35.28 49.34 27.95
N ASP A 238 36.47 49.08 28.48
CA ASP A 238 37.30 49.80 29.45
C ASP A 238 36.77 50.44 30.76
N SER A 239 37.54 50.11 31.82
CA SER A 239 38.02 50.94 32.95
C SER A 239 37.08 51.31 34.12
N HIS A 240 37.26 50.62 35.25
CA HIS A 240 37.96 51.14 36.45
C HIS A 240 38.37 50.02 37.40
#